data_AF-F0S683-F1
#
_entry.id   AF-F0S683-F1
#
_cell.length_a   1.000
_cell.length_b   1.000
_cell.length_c   1.000
_cell.angle_alpha   90.00
_cell.angle_beta   90.00
_cell.angle_gamma   90.00
#
_symmetry.space_group_name_H-M   'P 1'
#
loop_
_entity.id
_entity.type
_entity.pdbx_description
1 polymer ?
#
loop_
_entity_poly.entity_id
_entity_poly.type
_entity_poly.pdbx_seq_one_letter_code
_entity_poly.pdbx_strand_id
1 'polypeptide(L)' 'MRIWNTRFLIFFMAIAIAITLYGLFVKKEMLNEVFAARVFFTSCITTLIYFIVLRRNEKKSL' A
#
# COMPACT_ATOMS: atom_id res chain seq x y z
N MET A 1 -8.66 2.80 18.20
CA MET A 1 -7.33 2.77 17.55
C MET A 1 -6.97 1.42 16.93
N ARG A 2 -7.23 0.26 17.57
CA ARG A 2 -6.82 -1.06 17.06
C ARG A 2 -7.42 -1.43 15.69
N ILE A 3 -8.72 -1.21 15.49
CA ILE A 3 -9.44 -1.52 14.24
C ILE A 3 -8.94 -0.68 13.05
N TRP A 4 -8.58 0.57 13.32
CA TRP A 4 -8.01 1.48 12.32
C TRP A 4 -6.68 0.95 11.80
N ASN A 5 -5.77 0.58 12.70
CA ASN A 5 -4.46 0.02 12.34
C ASN A 5 -4.60 -1.28 11.52
N THR A 6 -5.52 -2.16 11.88
CA THR A 6 -5.74 -3.41 11.13
C THR A 6 -6.15 -3.16 9.68
N ARG A 7 -7.04 -2.18 9.44
CA ARG A 7 -7.49 -1.85 8.08
C ARG A 7 -6.34 -1.32 7.20
N PHE A 8 -5.49 -0.44 7.73
CA PHE A 8 -4.33 0.07 6.98
C PHE A 8 -3.31 -1.01 6.69
N LEU A 9 -3.09 -1.95 7.63
CA LEU A 9 -2.16 -3.04 7.46
C LEU A 9 -2.64 -4.05 6.40
N ILE A 10 -3.94 -4.35 6.38
CA ILE A 10 -4.56 -5.15 5.32
C ILE A 10 -4.42 -4.44 3.96
N PHE A 11 -4.70 -3.14 3.90
CA PHE A 11 -4.57 -2.37 2.67
C PHE A 11 -3.11 -2.34 2.15
N PHE A 12 -2.14 -2.11 3.04
CA PHE A 12 -0.72 -2.17 2.72
C PHE A 12 -0.32 -3.52 2.12
N MET A 13 -0.72 -4.62 2.76
CA MET A 13 -0.45 -5.97 2.25
C MET A 13 -1.09 -6.21 0.88
N ALA A 14 -2.34 -5.78 0.69
CA ALA A 14 -3.03 -5.93 -0.59
C ALA A 14 -2.30 -5.21 -1.73
N ILE A 15 -1.86 -3.97 -1.49
CA ILE A 15 -1.08 -3.19 -2.48
C ILE A 15 0.28 -3.84 -2.74
N ALA A 16 0.99 -4.27 -1.69
CA ALA A 16 2.29 -4.91 -1.84
C ALA A 16 2.20 -6.16 -2.72
N ILE A 17 1.22 -7.04 -2.45
CA ILE A 17 0.98 -8.24 -3.25
C ILE A 17 0.64 -7.87 -4.70
N ALA A 18 -0.27 -6.91 -4.92
CA ALA A 18 -0.67 -6.50 -6.25
C ALA A 18 0.51 -5.97 -7.09
N ILE A 19 1.37 -5.14 -6.49
CA ILE A 19 2.56 -4.60 -7.17
C ILE A 19 3.59 -5.70 -7.43
N THR A 20 3.79 -6.61 -6.48
CA THR A 20 4.68 -7.76 -6.67
C THR A 20 4.20 -8.63 -7.83
N LEU A 21 2.91 -8.99 -7.86
CA LEU A 21 2.34 -9.77 -8.96
C LEU A 21 2.45 -9.04 -10.30
N TYR A 22 2.18 -7.73 -10.32
CA TYR A 22 2.32 -6.93 -11.52
C TYR A 22 3.77 -6.90 -12.04
N GLY A 23 4.74 -6.66 -11.14
CA GLY A 23 6.16 -6.64 -11.48
C GLY A 23 6.65 -7.98 -12.04
N LEU A 24 6.27 -9.09 -11.40
CA LEU A 24 6.71 -10.43 -11.78
C LEU A 24 6.02 -10.95 -13.04
N PHE A 25 4.70 -10.81 -13.14
CA PHE A 25 3.94 -11.44 -14.22
C PHE A 25 3.76 -10.54 -15.44
N VAL A 26 3.63 -9.22 -15.25
CA VAL A 26 3.41 -8.28 -16.35
C VAL A 26 4.73 -7.72 -16.86
N LYS A 27 5.57 -7.20 -15.96
CA LYS A 27 6.86 -6.61 -16.34
C LYS A 27 8.01 -7.62 -16.42
N LYS A 28 7.82 -8.85 -15.94
CA LYS A 28 8.87 -9.89 -15.87
C LYS A 28 10.15 -9.36 -15.19
N GLU A 29 9.98 -8.52 -14.17
CA GLU A 29 11.11 -7.99 -13.38
C GLU A 29 11.73 -9.12 -12.53
N MET A 30 13.05 -9.07 -12.36
CA MET A 30 13.73 -9.97 -11.43
C MET A 30 13.47 -9.54 -9.99
N LEU A 31 13.26 -10.52 -9.11
CA LEU A 31 13.27 -10.33 -7.66
C LEU A 31 14.68 -9.95 -7.22
N ASN A 32 14.93 -8.65 -7.12
CA ASN A 32 16.15 -8.08 -6.56
C ASN A 32 15.82 -7.07 -5.45
N GLU A 33 16.85 -6.60 -4.76
CA GLU A 33 16.70 -5.66 -3.65
C GLU A 33 16.03 -4.34 -4.09
N VAL A 34 16.31 -3.89 -5.31
CA VAL A 34 15.72 -2.66 -5.88
C VAL A 34 14.22 -2.84 -6.13
N PHE A 35 13.81 -4.01 -6.61
CA PHE A 35 12.40 -4.36 -6.83
C PHE A 35 11.65 -4.41 -5.50
N ALA A 36 12.21 -5.10 -4.50
CA ALA A 36 11.63 -5.17 -3.16
C ALA A 36 11.49 -3.77 -2.53
N ALA A 37 12.52 -2.93 -2.63
CA ALA A 37 12.48 -1.55 -2.16
C ALA A 37 11.37 -0.73 -2.84
N ARG A 38 11.20 -0.90 -4.16
CA ARG A 38 10.16 -0.20 -4.93
C ARG A 38 8.76 -0.63 -4.52
N VAL A 39 8.52 -1.95 -4.42
CA VAL A 39 7.25 -2.51 -3.94
C VAL A 39 6.90 -1.95 -2.56
N PHE A 40 7.88 -1.97 -1.64
CA PHE A 40 7.67 -1.51 -0.27
C PHE A 40 7.38 0.00 -0.24
N PHE A 41 8.19 0.80 -0.93
CA PHE A 41 8.03 2.25 -0.99
C PHE A 41 6.69 2.66 -1.59
N THR A 42 6.30 2.07 -2.73
CA THR A 42 5.00 2.36 -3.35
C THR A 42 3.85 1.97 -2.42
N SER A 43 3.92 0.79 -1.79
CA SER A 43 2.90 0.35 -0.83
C SER A 43 2.75 1.27 0.38
N CYS A 44 3.88 1.78 0.92
CA CYS A 44 3.87 2.76 2.00
C CYS A 44 3.20 4.07 1.58
N ILE A 45 3.57 4.62 0.41
CA ILE A 45 3.00 5.88 -0.10
C ILE A 45 1.50 5.74 -0.33
N THR A 46 1.06 4.68 -1.00
CA THR A 46 -0.37 4.48 -1.29
C THR A 46 -1.18 4.34 0.01
N THR A 47 -0.63 3.65 1.00
CA THR A 47 -1.28 3.51 2.32
C THR A 47 -1.35 4.84 3.07
N LEU A 48 -0.29 5.67 3.00
CA LEU A 48 -0.28 7.01 3.59
C LEU A 48 -1.33 7.92 2.93
N ILE A 49 -1.42 7.91 1.60
CA ILE A 49 -2.43 8.67 0.86
C ILE A 49 -3.84 8.22 1.29
N TYR A 50 -4.08 6.92 1.35
CA TYR A 50 -5.36 6.37 1.81
C TYR A 50 -5.70 6.83 3.24
N PHE A 51 -4.72 6.83 4.15
CA PHE A 51 -4.89 7.36 5.50
C PHE A 51 -5.28 8.84 5.51
N ILE A 52 -4.59 9.68 4.74
CA ILE A 52 -4.86 11.11 4.65
C ILE A 52 -6.28 11.36 4.11
N VAL A 53 -6.67 10.65 3.05
CA VAL A 53 -8.00 10.77 2.43
C VAL A 53 -9.10 10.35 3.40
N LEU A 54 -8.93 9.19 4.06
CA LEU A 54 -9.91 8.70 5.04
C LEU A 54 -10.08 9.71 6.18
N ARG A 55 -8.97 10.18 6.76
CA ARG A 55 -8.98 11.15 7.86
C ARG A 55 -9.62 12.48 7.46
N ARG A 56 -9.43 12.91 6.21
CA ARG A 56 -10.05 14.14 5.67
C ARG A 56 -11.56 13.96 5.47
N ASN A 57 -12.02 12.80 5.03
CA ASN A 57 -13.45 12.52 4.83
C ASN A 57 -14.20 12.43 6.16
N GLU A 58 -13.61 11.84 7.19
CA GLU A 58 -14.24 11.78 8.50
C GLU A 58 -14.36 13.15 9.17
N LYS A 59 -13.37 14.04 8.96
CA LYS A 59 -13.48 15.44 9.41
C LYS A 59 -14.57 16.25 8.70
N LYS A 60 -15.03 15.84 7.51
CA LYS A 60 -16.12 16.50 6.77
C LYS A 60 -17.51 15.98 7.15
N SER A 61 -17.58 14.83 7.82
CA SER A 61 -18.83 14.18 8.23
C SER A 61 -19.31 14.62 9.63
N LEU A 62 -18.53 15.46 10.31
CA LEU A 62 -18.79 16.08 11.62
C LEU A 62 -19.11 17.55 11.42
#